data_AF-A0A967Z990-F1
#
_entry.id   AF-A0A967Z990-F1
#
_cell.length_a   1.000
_cell.length_b   1.000
_cell.length_c   1.000
_cell.angle_alpha   90.00
_cell.angle_beta   90.00
_cell.angle_gamma   90.00
#
_symmetry.space_group_name_H-M   'P 1'
#
loop_
_entity.id
_entity.type
_entity.pdbx_description
1 polymer ?
#
loop_
_entity_poly.entity_id
_entity_poly.type
_entity_poly.pdbx_seq_one_letter_code
_entity_poly.pdbx_strand_id
1 'polypeptide(L)'
;DPVEALTSATRRYVRLLADNPSYVRLCAYSTLEGVDVHGDEEMHENLIVAASTAIQRGIDQGVFRAEDPRHVLITVEGMCRFFFEHEESVREQWGDAWNRERIVEERCDHVVNMLLSGLGAKG
;
A
#
# COMPACT_ATOMS: atom_id res chain seq x y z
N ASP A 1 -8.38 -3.12 -17.14
CA ASP A 1 -6.95 -3.05 -17.42
C ASP A 1 -6.17 -3.35 -16.13
N PRO A 2 -5.15 -4.25 -16.12
CA PRO A 2 -4.33 -4.52 -14.94
C PRO A 2 -3.66 -3.28 -14.34
N VAL A 3 -3.24 -2.32 -15.17
CA VAL A 3 -2.57 -1.09 -14.70
C VAL A 3 -3.56 -0.20 -13.94
N GLU A 4 -4.73 0.04 -14.53
CA GLU A 4 -5.82 0.80 -13.92
C GLU A 4 -6.31 0.17 -12.60
N ALA A 5 -6.47 -1.17 -12.59
CA ALA A 5 -6.92 -1.91 -11.42
C ALA A 5 -5.92 -1.77 -10.26
N LEU A 6 -4.62 -1.97 -10.53
CA LEU A 6 -3.57 -1.85 -9.52
C LEU A 6 -3.45 -0.41 -9.02
N THR A 7 -3.52 0.57 -9.93
CA THR A 7 -3.53 2.01 -9.59
C THR A 7 -4.67 2.34 -8.62
N SER A 8 -5.90 1.96 -8.98
CA SER A 8 -7.09 2.23 -8.17
C SER A 8 -7.01 1.56 -6.80
N ALA A 9 -6.59 0.30 -6.75
CA ALA A 9 -6.42 -0.46 -5.51
C ALA A 9 -5.38 0.19 -4.59
N THR A 10 -4.20 0.54 -5.11
CA THR A 10 -3.14 1.18 -4.32
C THR A 10 -3.58 2.55 -3.79
N ARG A 11 -4.22 3.40 -4.60
CA ARG A 11 -4.75 4.69 -4.12
C ARG A 11 -5.79 4.51 -3.03
N ARG A 12 -6.72 3.56 -3.21
CA ARG A 12 -7.76 3.28 -2.22
C ARG A 12 -7.15 2.79 -0.91
N TYR A 13 -6.11 1.97 -0.97
CA TYR A 13 -5.41 1.50 0.21
C TYR A 13 -4.69 2.64 0.96
N VAL A 14 -3.96 3.50 0.26
CA VAL A 14 -3.32 4.70 0.87
C VAL A 14 -4.36 5.57 1.58
N ARG A 15 -5.49 5.86 0.93
CA ARG A 15 -6.57 6.66 1.54
C ARG A 15 -7.23 5.96 2.73
N LEU A 16 -7.44 4.65 2.65
CA LEU A 16 -7.96 3.87 3.77
C LEU A 16 -7.06 4.01 5.01
N LEU A 17 -5.73 3.94 4.84
CA LEU A 17 -4.79 4.16 5.94
C LEU A 17 -4.83 5.61 6.45
N ALA A 18 -4.91 6.59 5.54
CA ALA A 18 -5.00 8.01 5.88
C ALA A 18 -6.27 8.35 6.68
N ASP A 19 -7.39 7.71 6.36
CA ASP A 19 -8.68 7.92 7.01
C ASP A 19 -8.80 7.16 8.34
N ASN A 20 -7.92 6.17 8.58
CA ASN A 20 -7.96 5.31 9.76
C ASN A 20 -6.61 5.30 10.53
N PRO A 21 -6.10 6.45 11.00
CA PRO A 21 -4.77 6.54 11.63
C PRO A 21 -4.67 5.75 12.95
N SER A 22 -5.78 5.56 13.67
CA SER A 22 -5.81 4.74 14.88
C SER A 22 -5.65 3.25 14.58
N TYR A 23 -6.20 2.76 13.45
CA TYR A 23 -6.03 1.37 13.02
C TYR A 23 -4.55 1.07 12.75
N VAL A 24 -3.89 1.95 12.01
CA VAL A 24 -2.47 1.78 11.66
C VAL A 24 -1.58 1.71 12.89
N ARG A 25 -1.77 2.62 13.84
CA ARG A 25 -1.00 2.63 15.11
C ARG A 25 -1.32 1.42 15.99
N LEU A 26 -2.58 0.98 16.02
CA LEU A 26 -2.97 -0.23 16.73
C LEU A 26 -2.26 -1.47 16.15
N CYS A 27 -2.25 -1.63 14.83
CA CYS A 27 -1.52 -2.72 14.17
C CYS A 27 -0.02 -2.69 14.48
N ALA A 28 0.60 -1.51 14.46
CA ALA A 28 2.02 -1.36 14.81
C ALA A 28 2.29 -1.73 16.28
N TYR A 29 1.48 -1.21 17.21
CA TYR A 29 1.58 -1.52 18.64
C TYR A 29 1.40 -3.01 18.92
N SER A 30 0.36 -3.63 18.36
CA SER A 30 0.11 -5.05 18.51
C SER A 30 1.25 -5.92 17.98
N THR A 31 1.86 -5.52 16.87
CA THR A 31 3.07 -6.18 16.33
C THR A 31 4.23 -6.11 17.33
N LEU A 32 4.45 -4.96 17.99
CA LEU A 32 5.50 -4.77 19.00
C LEU A 32 5.27 -5.63 20.24
N GLU A 33 4.01 -5.72 20.68
CA GLU A 33 3.63 -6.48 21.88
C GLU A 33 3.47 -7.99 21.62
N GLY A 34 3.61 -8.43 20.36
CA GLY A 34 3.33 -9.82 19.97
C GLY A 34 1.87 -10.22 20.21
N VAL A 35 0.96 -9.23 20.27
CA VAL A 35 -0.47 -9.43 20.44
C VAL A 35 -1.10 -9.51 19.08
N ASP A 36 -1.87 -10.55 18.83
CA ASP A 36 -2.60 -10.68 17.59
C ASP A 36 -3.85 -9.77 17.60
N VAL A 37 -3.95 -8.86 16.63
CA VAL A 37 -5.13 -8.03 16.35
C VAL A 37 -5.91 -8.50 15.14
N HIS A 38 -5.50 -9.62 14.52
CA HIS A 38 -6.17 -10.22 13.39
C HIS A 38 -7.42 -10.97 13.87
N GLY A 39 -8.44 -10.23 14.32
CA GLY A 39 -9.76 -10.78 14.62
C GLY A 39 -10.55 -11.25 13.38
N ASP A 40 -9.98 -11.11 12.17
CA ASP A 40 -10.58 -11.52 10.90
C ASP A 40 -9.46 -11.81 9.87
N GLU A 41 -8.71 -12.90 10.10
CA GLU A 41 -7.68 -13.41 9.17
C GLU A 41 -8.29 -13.67 7.78
N GLU A 42 -9.55 -14.12 7.71
CA GLU A 42 -10.24 -14.46 6.47
C GLU A 42 -10.40 -13.25 5.54
N MET A 43 -10.81 -12.09 6.06
CA MET A 43 -10.90 -10.86 5.24
C MET A 43 -9.53 -10.46 4.70
N HIS A 44 -8.47 -10.52 5.52
CA HIS A 44 -7.13 -10.15 5.11
C HIS A 44 -6.56 -11.12 4.06
N GLU A 45 -6.74 -12.42 4.26
CA GLU A 45 -6.37 -13.46 3.30
C GLU A 45 -7.11 -13.30 1.97
N ASN A 46 -8.42 -13.05 2.00
CA ASN A 46 -9.22 -12.82 0.79
C ASN A 46 -8.72 -11.59 0.02
N LEU A 47 -8.32 -10.52 0.71
CA LEU A 47 -7.70 -9.34 0.10
C LEU A 47 -6.36 -9.67 -0.56
N ILE A 48 -5.49 -10.42 0.14
CA ILE A 48 -4.20 -10.85 -0.40
C ILE A 48 -4.38 -11.73 -1.65
N VAL A 49 -5.32 -12.69 -1.61
CA VAL A 49 -5.60 -13.59 -2.74
C VAL A 49 -6.13 -12.81 -3.93
N ALA A 50 -7.09 -11.91 -3.72
CA ALA A 50 -7.65 -11.08 -4.79
C ALA A 50 -6.57 -10.19 -5.44
N ALA A 51 -5.74 -9.55 -4.62
CA ALA A 51 -4.67 -8.69 -5.11
C ALA A 51 -3.57 -9.48 -5.82
N SER A 52 -3.20 -10.66 -5.30
CA SER A 52 -2.25 -11.57 -5.94
C SER A 52 -2.75 -12.03 -7.31
N THR A 53 -4.04 -12.36 -7.41
CA THR A 53 -4.68 -12.78 -8.66
C THR A 53 -4.65 -11.67 -9.71
N ALA A 54 -4.90 -10.41 -9.30
CA ALA A 54 -4.84 -9.27 -10.20
C ALA A 54 -3.42 -9.02 -10.75
N ILE A 55 -2.41 -9.12 -9.89
CA ILE A 55 -1.00 -8.99 -10.28
C ILE A 55 -0.61 -10.12 -11.23
N GLN A 56 -0.93 -11.38 -10.87
CA GLN A 56 -0.64 -12.55 -11.70
C GLN A 56 -1.25 -12.41 -13.09
N ARG A 57 -2.50 -11.95 -13.17
CA ARG A 57 -3.17 -11.70 -14.45
C ARG A 57 -2.43 -10.67 -15.31
N GLY A 58 -1.83 -9.64 -14.71
CA GLY A 58 -1.02 -8.66 -15.45
C GLY A 58 0.31 -9.24 -15.94
N ILE A 59 0.90 -10.16 -15.18
CA ILE A 59 2.09 -10.92 -15.57
C ILE A 59 1.77 -11.84 -16.75
N ASP A 60 0.69 -12.61 -16.66
CA ASP A 60 0.27 -13.56 -17.71
C ASP A 60 -0.05 -12.86 -19.04
N GLN A 61 -0.50 -11.60 -18.98
CA GLN A 61 -0.76 -10.76 -20.16
C GLN A 61 0.49 -10.07 -20.71
N GLY A 62 1.65 -10.22 -20.07
CA GLY A 62 2.89 -9.54 -20.44
C GLY A 62 2.87 -8.02 -20.19
N VAL A 63 1.90 -7.53 -19.41
CA VAL A 63 1.79 -6.11 -19.01
C VAL A 63 2.78 -5.80 -17.89
N PHE A 64 2.96 -6.73 -16.95
CA PHE A 64 3.96 -6.65 -15.89
C PHE A 64 5.09 -7.65 -16.14
N ARG A 65 6.29 -7.34 -15.65
CA ARG A 65 7.41 -8.29 -15.64
C ARG A 65 7.08 -9.49 -14.75
N ALA A 66 7.72 -10.62 -15.01
CA ALA A 66 7.65 -11.78 -14.12
C ALA A 66 8.16 -11.40 -12.71
N GLU A 67 7.33 -11.66 -11.71
CA GLU A 67 7.58 -11.40 -10.30
C GLU A 67 6.63 -12.25 -9.45
N ASP A 68 7.00 -12.55 -8.21
CA ASP A 68 6.08 -13.17 -7.26
C ASP A 68 5.07 -12.13 -6.75
N PRO A 69 3.75 -12.32 -6.92
CA PRO A 69 2.75 -11.39 -6.43
C PRO A 69 2.86 -11.09 -4.94
N ARG A 70 3.35 -12.03 -4.12
CA ARG A 70 3.50 -11.84 -2.66
C ARG A 70 4.55 -10.78 -2.34
N HIS A 71 5.67 -10.76 -3.06
CA HIS A 71 6.69 -9.73 -2.88
C HIS A 71 6.16 -8.34 -3.26
N VAL A 72 5.35 -8.26 -4.31
CA VAL A 72 4.70 -7.01 -4.72
C VAL A 72 3.75 -6.52 -3.62
N LEU A 73 2.91 -7.39 -3.07
CA LEU A 73 1.95 -7.02 -2.02
C LEU A 73 2.64 -6.54 -0.75
N ILE A 74 3.64 -7.26 -0.25
CA ILE A 74 4.42 -6.86 0.93
C ILE A 74 5.10 -5.51 0.70
N THR A 75 5.62 -5.29 -0.51
CA THR A 75 6.25 -4.01 -0.87
C THR A 75 5.23 -2.87 -0.86
N VAL A 76 4.04 -3.07 -1.43
CA VAL A 76 2.96 -2.09 -1.40
C VAL A 76 2.51 -1.81 0.03
N GLU A 77 2.35 -2.84 0.86
CA GLU A 77 2.01 -2.69 2.27
C GLU A 77 3.03 -1.81 2.99
N GLY A 78 4.32 -2.15 2.92
CA GLY A 78 5.38 -1.36 3.56
C GLY A 78 5.45 0.07 3.03
N MET A 79 5.37 0.26 1.72
CA MET A 79 5.36 1.59 1.08
C MET A 79 4.13 2.43 1.46
N CYS A 80 2.99 1.84 1.81
CA CYS A 80 1.83 2.61 2.23
C CYS A 80 1.85 2.84 3.75
N ARG A 81 2.02 1.77 4.50
CA ARG A 81 1.83 1.70 5.95
C ARG A 81 2.87 2.50 6.74
N PHE A 82 4.15 2.42 6.35
CA PHE A 82 5.24 3.09 7.06
C PHE A 82 4.99 4.60 7.28
N PHE A 83 4.46 5.28 6.26
CA PHE A 83 4.17 6.71 6.33
C PHE A 83 3.17 7.05 7.43
N PHE A 84 2.10 6.24 7.56
CA PHE A 84 1.03 6.50 8.52
C PHE A 84 1.36 5.98 9.93
N GLU A 85 2.15 4.92 10.05
CA GLU A 85 2.68 4.46 11.34
C GLU A 85 3.56 5.52 12.01
N HIS A 86 4.31 6.26 11.20
CA HIS A 86 5.30 7.23 11.66
C HIS A 86 4.91 8.67 11.27
N GLU A 87 3.61 8.96 11.09
CA GLU A 87 3.14 10.24 10.53
C GLU A 87 3.69 11.45 11.31
N GLU A 88 3.85 11.34 12.64
CA GLU A 88 4.43 12.40 13.45
C GLU A 88 5.90 12.67 13.12
N SER A 89 6.75 11.63 13.07
CA SER A 89 8.16 11.77 12.69
C SER A 89 8.33 12.16 11.22
N VAL A 90 7.46 11.66 10.35
CA VAL A 90 7.43 11.99 8.93
C VAL A 90 7.08 13.46 8.77
N ARG A 91 6.06 13.98 9.46
CA ARG A 91 5.66 15.40 9.41
C ARG A 91 6.82 16.36 9.67
N GLU A 92 7.72 16.02 10.58
CA GLU A 92 8.90 16.84 10.88
C GLU A 92 9.81 17.06 9.67
N GLN A 93 9.86 16.10 8.74
CA GLN A 93 10.63 16.22 7.49
C GLN A 93 10.08 17.29 6.55
N TRP A 94 8.78 17.61 6.63
CA TRP A 94 8.16 18.68 5.84
C TRP A 94 8.12 20.02 6.59
N GLY A 95 8.21 20.02 7.92
CA GLY A 95 8.15 21.24 8.73
C GLY A 95 6.93 22.11 8.39
N ASP A 96 7.17 23.40 8.14
CA ASP A 96 6.12 24.37 7.79
C ASP A 96 5.42 24.07 6.45
N ALA A 97 6.00 23.23 5.58
CA ALA A 97 5.39 22.83 4.33
C ALA A 97 4.35 21.71 4.50
N TRP A 98 4.11 21.22 5.73
CA TRP A 98 3.14 20.17 6.00
C TRP A 98 1.72 20.59 5.64
N ASN A 99 1.16 19.92 4.63
CA ASN A 99 -0.26 19.95 4.32
C ASN A 99 -0.69 18.50 4.10
N ARG A 100 -1.42 17.94 5.07
CA ARG A 100 -1.75 16.51 5.09
C ARG A 100 -2.50 16.06 3.83
N GLU A 101 -3.49 16.81 3.38
CA GLU A 101 -4.30 16.46 2.21
C GLU A 101 -3.45 16.40 0.94
N ARG A 102 -2.65 17.45 0.70
CA ARG A 102 -1.70 17.50 -0.43
C ARG A 102 -0.71 16.35 -0.37
N ILE A 103 -0.11 16.11 0.80
CA ILE A 103 0.93 15.09 0.97
C ILE A 103 0.36 13.67 0.80
N VAL A 104 -0.88 13.42 1.22
CA VAL A 104 -1.56 12.13 0.99
C VAL A 104 -1.81 11.88 -0.50
N GLU A 105 -2.20 12.91 -1.26
CA GLU A 105 -2.34 12.78 -2.71
C GLU A 105 -0.99 12.59 -3.40
N GLU A 106 0.04 13.34 -3.01
CA GLU A 106 1.42 13.13 -3.49
C GLU A 106 1.93 11.72 -3.14
N ARG A 107 1.57 11.18 -1.98
CA ARG A 107 1.91 9.81 -1.58
C ARG A 107 1.20 8.79 -2.46
N CYS A 108 -0.08 9.00 -2.78
CA CYS A 108 -0.80 8.15 -3.73
C CYS A 108 -0.08 8.08 -5.07
N ASP A 109 0.26 9.24 -5.64
CA ASP A 109 0.96 9.34 -6.93
C ASP A 109 2.33 8.67 -6.86
N HIS A 110 3.10 8.95 -5.81
CA HIS A 110 4.44 8.39 -5.61
C HIS A 110 4.44 6.87 -5.52
N VAL A 111 3.57 6.29 -4.68
CA VAL A 111 3.51 4.83 -4.49
C VAL A 111 3.04 4.14 -5.77
N VAL A 112 2.03 4.67 -6.45
CA VAL A 112 1.58 4.12 -7.75
C VAL A 112 2.70 4.15 -8.78
N ASN A 113 3.38 5.29 -8.91
CA ASN A 113 4.47 5.43 -9.88
C ASN A 113 5.63 4.47 -9.57
N MET A 114 6.03 4.35 -8.31
CA MET A 114 7.06 3.41 -7.86
C MET A 114 6.67 1.95 -8.14
N LEU A 115 5.42 1.59 -7.84
CA LEU A 115 4.89 0.25 -8.05
C LEU A 115 4.86 -0.12 -9.54
N LEU A 116 4.25 0.72 -10.37
CA LEU A 116 4.12 0.46 -11.81
C LEU A 116 5.48 0.45 -12.52
N SER A 117 6.36 1.39 -12.17
CA SER A 117 7.73 1.41 -12.68
C SER A 117 8.51 0.16 -12.25
N GLY A 118 8.37 -0.23 -10.97
CA GLY A 118 9.00 -1.43 -10.43
C GLY A 118 8.49 -2.74 -11.06
N LEU A 119 7.24 -2.77 -11.51
CA LEU A 119 6.66 -3.88 -12.27
C LEU A 119 6.99 -3.83 -13.78
N GLY A 120 7.68 -2.79 -14.24
CA GLY A 120 7.98 -2.60 -15.66
C GLY A 120 6.73 -2.39 -16.52
N ALA A 121 5.65 -1.88 -15.94
CA ALA A 121 4.43 -1.56 -16.67
C ALA A 121 4.75 -0.56 -17.78
N LYS A 122 4.46 -0.94 -19.03
CA LYS A 122 4.58 -0.02 -20.17
C LYS A 122 3.29 0.79 -20.25
N GLY A 123 3.41 2.11 -20.28
CA GLY A 123 2.30 3.03 -20.55
C GLY A 123 1.72 2.82 -21.94
#